data_AF-A0AAW1K160-F1
#
_entry.id   AF-A0AAW1K160-F1
#
_cell.length_a   1.000
_cell.length_b   1.000
_cell.length_c   1.000
_cell.angle_alpha   90.00
_cell.angle_beta   90.00
_cell.angle_gamma   90.00
#
_symmetry.space_group_name_H-M   'P 1'
#
loop_
_entity.id
_entity.type
_entity.pdbx_description
1 polymer ?
#
loop_
_entity_poly.entity_id
_entity_poly.type
_entity_poly.pdbx_seq_one_letter_code
_entity_poly.pdbx_strand_id
1 'polypeptide(L)'
;MVLSLLRVERLSVEGMMSRSFREADHARRMDTIREDLEKVEKNLEKECSRELSEYLQPLIKFFDRANEYLESRKQSLPSILQSHRVASELVPGRILLITESNHINKLAMLLASNTSSAKIAYKVLILTDDRDDGGANQGCC
;
A
#
# COMPACT_ATOMS: atom_id res chain seq x y z
N MET A 1 16.30 11.98 -37.96
CA MET A 1 17.16 12.40 -36.84
C MET A 1 17.69 11.21 -36.04
N VAL A 2 16.85 10.24 -35.66
CA VAL A 2 17.27 9.00 -34.97
C VAL A 2 18.33 8.22 -35.78
N LEU A 3 18.10 8.00 -37.08
CA LEU A 3 19.06 7.32 -37.97
C LEU A 3 20.41 8.05 -38.12
N SER A 4 20.41 9.37 -37.96
CA SER A 4 21.61 10.20 -38.03
C SER A 4 22.45 10.08 -36.76
N LEU A 5 21.80 9.93 -35.59
CA LEU A 5 22.46 9.70 -34.30
C LEU A 5 23.01 8.28 -34.20
N LEU A 6 22.28 7.27 -34.68
CA LEU A 6 22.79 5.89 -34.73
C LEU A 6 24.00 5.72 -35.67
N ARG A 7 24.20 6.65 -36.61
CA ARG A 7 25.39 6.69 -37.48
C ARG A 7 26.61 7.34 -36.81
N VAL A 8 26.39 8.19 -35.80
CA VAL A 8 27.45 8.91 -35.09
C VAL A 8 27.67 8.23 -33.74
N GLU A 9 28.68 7.36 -33.65
CA GLU A 9 28.95 6.52 -32.46
C GLU A 9 29.16 7.30 -31.14
N ARG A 10 29.45 8.61 -31.23
CA ARG A 10 29.74 9.46 -30.06
C ARG A 10 28.49 9.95 -29.32
N LEU A 11 27.29 9.80 -29.88
CA LEU A 11 26.07 10.39 -29.32
C LEU A 11 24.90 9.42 -29.40
N SER A 12 24.50 8.87 -28.25
CA SER A 12 23.35 7.97 -28.16
C SER A 12 22.02 8.75 -28.20
N VAL A 13 20.98 8.11 -28.72
CA VAL A 13 19.64 8.70 -28.80
C VAL A 13 19.08 8.91 -27.39
N GLU A 14 19.35 8.00 -26.45
CA GLU A 14 18.91 8.13 -25.05
C GLU A 14 19.56 9.36 -24.38
N GLY A 15 20.86 9.58 -24.59
CA GLY A 15 21.58 10.73 -24.02
C GLY A 15 21.13 12.06 -24.62
N MET A 16 20.65 12.07 -25.86
CA MET A 16 20.07 13.27 -26.47
C MET A 16 18.66 13.56 -25.93
N MET A 17 17.87 12.52 -25.66
CA MET A 17 16.54 12.64 -25.08
C MET A 17 16.59 13.08 -23.60
N SER A 18 17.55 12.58 -22.83
CA SER A 18 17.71 12.92 -21.41
C SER A 18 18.10 14.39 -21.16
N ARG A 19 18.58 15.09 -22.19
CA ARG A 19 18.93 16.52 -22.15
C ARG A 19 17.95 17.38 -22.96
N SER A 20 16.84 16.81 -23.39
CA SER A 20 15.81 17.54 -24.14
C SER A 20 15.10 18.55 -23.23
N PHE A 21 14.52 19.59 -23.83
CA PHE A 21 13.77 20.62 -23.09
C PHE A 21 12.63 20.03 -22.24
N ARG A 22 12.04 18.90 -22.68
CA ARG A 22 10.99 18.19 -21.95
C ARG A 22 11.50 17.52 -20.67
N GLU A 23 12.79 17.19 -20.61
CA GLU A 23 13.45 16.57 -19.46
C GLU A 23 14.04 17.60 -18.49
N ALA A 24 14.11 18.88 -18.87
CA ALA A 24 14.66 19.94 -18.03
C ALA A 24 13.87 20.14 -16.72
N ASP A 25 12.55 19.97 -16.75
CA ASP A 25 11.72 19.99 -15.54
C ASP A 25 11.97 18.76 -14.65
N HIS A 26 12.28 17.60 -15.25
CA HIS A 26 12.70 16.41 -14.52
C HIS A 26 14.05 16.63 -13.84
N ALA A 27 15.01 17.23 -14.53
CA ALA A 27 16.31 17.59 -13.98
C ALA A 27 16.21 18.56 -12.78
N ARG A 28 15.26 19.51 -12.81
CA ARG A 28 14.98 20.39 -11.66
C ARG A 28 14.39 19.62 -10.46
N ARG A 29 13.54 18.62 -10.70
CA ARG A 29 12.98 17.76 -9.65
C ARG A 29 13.98 16.74 -9.12
N MET A 30 15.04 16.44 -9.85
CA MET A 30 16.06 15.49 -9.39
C MET A 30 16.68 15.91 -8.07
N ASP A 31 16.91 17.21 -7.85
CA ASP A 31 17.49 17.69 -6.61
C ASP A 31 16.55 17.50 -5.43
N THR A 32 15.24 17.76 -5.60
CA THR A 32 14.23 17.44 -4.57
C THR A 32 14.12 15.95 -4.30
N ILE A 33 14.19 15.12 -5.35
CA ILE A 33 14.14 13.64 -5.21
C ILE A 33 15.37 13.15 -4.45
N ARG A 34 16.56 13.71 -4.72
CA ARG A 34 17.79 13.38 -3.98
C ARG A 34 17.69 13.76 -2.51
N GLU A 35 17.20 14.96 -2.22
CA GLU A 35 16.98 15.40 -0.82
C GLU A 35 16.02 14.47 -0.08
N ASP A 36 14.93 14.04 -0.74
CA ASP A 36 13.97 13.12 -0.13
C ASP A 36 14.54 11.71 0.04
N LEU A 37 15.36 11.23 -0.91
CA LEU A 37 16.09 9.97 -0.76
C LEU A 37 17.06 10.02 0.41
N GLU A 38 17.85 11.09 0.55
CA GLU A 38 18.76 11.24 1.69
C GLU A 38 18.01 11.27 3.03
N LYS A 39 16.83 11.89 3.09
CA LYS A 39 16.00 11.88 4.31
C LYS A 39 15.54 10.46 4.64
N VAL A 40 15.10 9.70 3.63
CA VAL A 40 14.66 8.30 3.82
C VAL A 40 15.82 7.42 4.24
N GLU A 41 16.99 7.54 3.61
CA GLU A 41 18.20 6.80 4.00
C GLU A 41 18.60 7.10 5.45
N LYS A 42 18.67 8.38 5.83
CA LYS A 42 18.96 8.79 7.22
C LYS A 42 17.94 8.25 8.22
N ASN A 43 16.68 8.13 7.84
CA ASN A 43 15.65 7.56 8.71
C ASN A 43 15.80 6.03 8.80
N LEU A 44 16.09 5.35 7.70
CA LEU A 44 16.37 3.92 7.69
C LEU A 44 17.59 3.57 8.54
N GLU A 45 18.68 4.34 8.43
CA GLU A 45 19.88 4.13 9.25
C GLU A 45 19.60 4.28 10.75
N LYS A 46 18.73 5.21 11.14
CA LYS A 46 18.32 5.39 12.55
C LYS A 46 17.51 4.20 13.06
N GLU A 47 16.50 3.79 12.31
CA GLU A 47 15.55 2.73 12.72
C GLU A 47 16.15 1.33 12.60
N CYS A 48 16.96 1.05 11.56
CA CYS A 48 17.66 -0.22 11.35
C CYS A 48 19.05 -0.28 11.99
N SER A 49 19.41 0.68 12.85
CA SER A 49 20.71 0.70 13.56
C SER A 49 20.97 -0.54 14.43
N ARG A 50 19.91 -1.30 14.75
CA ARG A 50 20.00 -2.57 15.46
C ARG A 50 19.88 -3.71 14.46
N GLU A 51 21.00 -4.38 14.20
CA GLU A 51 20.98 -5.65 13.50
C GLU A 51 20.00 -6.60 14.20
N LEU A 52 19.00 -7.08 13.46
CA LEU A 52 18.05 -8.06 13.96
C LEU A 52 18.83 -9.32 14.34
N SER A 53 18.73 -9.72 15.60
CA SER A 53 19.34 -10.95 16.10
C SER A 53 18.93 -12.15 15.24
N GLU A 54 19.82 -13.14 15.09
CA GLU A 54 19.59 -14.31 14.22
C GLU A 54 18.26 -15.04 14.50
N TYR A 55 17.76 -15.00 15.73
CA TYR A 55 16.48 -15.60 16.10
C TYR A 55 15.26 -14.87 15.48
N LEU A 56 15.41 -13.60 15.07
CA LEU A 56 14.36 -12.78 14.45
C LEU A 56 14.36 -12.87 12.91
N GLN A 57 15.30 -13.59 12.31
CA GLN A 57 15.31 -13.82 10.86
C GLN A 57 14.00 -14.44 10.32
N PRO A 58 13.30 -15.35 11.03
CA PRO A 58 11.99 -15.83 10.60
C PRO A 58 10.91 -14.74 10.56
N LEU A 59 11.04 -13.66 11.34
CA LEU A 59 10.08 -12.55 11.35
C LEU A 59 10.12 -11.77 10.04
N ILE A 60 11.30 -11.61 9.43
CA ILE A 60 11.45 -10.98 8.12
C ILE A 60 10.70 -11.80 7.07
N LYS A 61 10.92 -13.12 7.05
CA LYS A 61 10.19 -14.03 6.15
C LYS A 61 8.69 -13.99 6.39
N PHE A 62 8.25 -13.93 7.65
CA PHE A 62 6.83 -13.79 7.97
C PHE A 62 6.27 -12.48 7.43
N PHE A 63 6.97 -11.37 7.62
CA PHE A 63 6.56 -10.06 7.12
C PHE A 63 6.43 -10.06 5.60
N ASP A 64 7.42 -10.58 4.88
CA ASP A 64 7.38 -10.68 3.41
C ASP A 64 6.16 -11.49 2.94
N ARG A 65 5.92 -12.65 3.56
CA ARG A 65 4.76 -13.51 3.25
C ARG A 65 3.43 -12.85 3.60
N ALA A 66 3.36 -12.16 4.73
CA ALA A 66 2.17 -11.44 5.14
C ALA A 66 1.87 -10.28 4.17
N ASN A 67 2.91 -9.57 3.71
CA ASN A 67 2.77 -8.49 2.74
C ASN A 67 2.32 -9.02 1.37
N GLU A 68 2.92 -10.11 0.89
CA GLU A 68 2.47 -10.84 -0.32
C GLU A 68 1.00 -11.23 -0.23
N TYR A 69 0.57 -11.75 0.92
CA TYR A 69 -0.83 -12.10 1.16
C TYR A 69 -1.75 -10.88 1.14
N LEU A 70 -1.37 -9.77 1.79
CA LEU A 70 -2.18 -8.55 1.84
C LEU A 70 -2.34 -7.92 0.46
N GLU A 71 -1.29 -7.87 -0.35
CA GLU A 71 -1.34 -7.38 -1.73
C GLU A 71 -2.20 -8.28 -2.61
N SER A 72 -2.02 -9.60 -2.51
CA SER A 72 -2.85 -10.58 -3.23
C SER A 72 -4.32 -10.47 -2.84
N ARG A 73 -4.60 -10.25 -1.56
CA ARG A 73 -5.96 -10.01 -1.04
C ARG A 73 -6.53 -8.71 -1.60
N LYS A 74 -5.76 -7.62 -1.62
CA LYS A 74 -6.21 -6.31 -2.15
C LYS A 74 -6.59 -6.38 -3.63
N GLN A 75 -5.89 -7.20 -4.41
CA GLN A 75 -6.17 -7.41 -5.83
C GLN A 75 -7.39 -8.31 -6.08
N SER A 76 -7.51 -9.40 -5.31
CA SER A 76 -8.56 -10.42 -5.54
C SER A 76 -9.90 -10.12 -4.85
N LEU A 77 -9.87 -9.45 -3.68
CA LEU A 77 -11.06 -9.19 -2.87
C LEU A 77 -12.16 -8.42 -3.62
N PRO A 78 -11.88 -7.36 -4.41
CA PRO A 78 -12.92 -6.66 -5.16
C PRO A 78 -13.69 -7.56 -6.13
N SER A 79 -12.98 -8.45 -6.83
CA SER A 79 -13.59 -9.40 -7.77
C SER A 79 -14.42 -10.47 -7.04
N ILE A 80 -13.98 -10.91 -5.86
CA ILE A 80 -14.72 -11.86 -5.03
C ILE A 80 -16.01 -11.20 -4.51
N LEU A 81 -15.96 -9.95 -4.06
CA LEU A 81 -17.13 -9.21 -3.58
C LEU A 81 -18.16 -8.92 -4.69
N GLN A 82 -17.71 -8.83 -5.94
CA GLN A 82 -18.57 -8.71 -7.13
C GLN A 82 -19.24 -10.03 -7.53
N SER A 83 -18.75 -11.17 -7.03
CA SER A 83 -19.33 -12.48 -7.34
C SER A 83 -20.77 -12.56 -6.82
N HIS A 84 -21.66 -13.10 -7.65
CA HIS A 84 -23.09 -13.20 -7.34
C HIS A 84 -23.35 -13.95 -6.02
N ARG A 85 -22.58 -15.01 -5.73
CA ARG A 85 -22.72 -15.79 -4.49
C ARG A 85 -22.43 -14.94 -3.25
N VAL A 86 -21.37 -14.16 -3.29
CA VAL A 86 -20.93 -13.32 -2.17
C VAL A 86 -21.86 -12.12 -2.01
N ALA A 87 -22.26 -11.50 -3.12
CA ALA A 87 -23.23 -10.42 -3.14
C ALA A 87 -24.59 -10.84 -2.56
N SER A 88 -25.08 -12.06 -2.85
CA SER A 88 -26.33 -12.58 -2.26
C SER A 88 -26.26 -12.81 -0.75
N GLU A 89 -25.07 -13.02 -0.21
CA GLU A 89 -24.86 -13.19 1.22
C GLU A 89 -24.66 -11.87 1.96
N LEU A 90 -24.20 -10.81 1.29
CA LEU A 90 -24.00 -9.48 1.87
C LEU A 90 -25.34 -8.72 2.04
N VAL A 91 -26.17 -9.23 2.94
CA VAL A 91 -27.46 -8.65 3.31
C VAL A 91 -27.29 -7.66 4.47
N PRO A 92 -28.07 -6.56 4.50
CA PRO A 92 -28.13 -5.68 5.67
C PRO A 92 -28.36 -6.44 6.98
N GLY A 93 -27.68 -6.02 8.05
CA GLY A 93 -27.71 -6.65 9.37
C GLY A 93 -26.56 -7.64 9.63
N ARG A 94 -25.78 -8.02 8.61
CA ARG A 94 -24.61 -8.88 8.82
C ARG A 94 -23.45 -8.15 9.47
N ILE A 95 -22.73 -8.86 10.33
CA ILE A 95 -21.52 -8.38 10.99
C ILE A 95 -20.32 -8.71 10.10
N LEU A 96 -19.47 -7.72 9.88
CA LEU A 96 -18.28 -7.76 9.03
C LEU A 96 -17.08 -7.23 9.82
N LEU A 97 -15.89 -7.72 9.45
CA LEU A 97 -14.63 -7.15 9.90
C LEU A 97 -14.12 -6.18 8.83
N ILE A 98 -13.92 -4.91 9.19
CA ILE A 98 -13.54 -3.86 8.25
C ILE A 98 -12.17 -3.32 8.60
N THR A 99 -11.39 -3.05 7.56
CA THR A 99 -10.11 -2.34 7.64
C THR A 99 -10.09 -1.26 6.57
N GLU A 100 -10.27 -0.01 6.98
CA GLU A 100 -10.31 1.14 6.09
C GLU A 100 -9.79 2.37 6.81
N SER A 101 -8.74 2.99 6.27
CA SER A 101 -8.15 4.23 6.76
C SER A 101 -7.87 4.22 8.27
N ASN A 102 -8.70 4.90 9.08
CA ASN A 102 -8.55 5.01 10.53
C ASN A 102 -9.26 3.90 11.33
N HIS A 103 -9.83 2.91 10.64
CA HIS A 103 -10.56 1.80 11.24
C HIS A 103 -9.84 0.50 10.89
N ILE A 104 -9.03 -0.03 11.80
CA ILE A 104 -8.28 -1.26 11.60
C ILE A 104 -8.94 -2.38 12.41
N ASN A 105 -9.24 -3.50 11.75
CA ASN A 105 -9.86 -4.69 12.37
C ASN A 105 -11.10 -4.38 13.23
N LYS A 106 -11.92 -3.41 12.81
CA LYS A 106 -13.14 -3.04 13.53
C LYS A 106 -14.32 -3.91 13.10
N LEU A 107 -15.15 -4.27 14.06
CA LEU A 107 -16.42 -4.93 13.79
C LEU A 107 -17.45 -3.90 13.35
N ALA A 108 -18.15 -4.19 12.27
CA ALA A 108 -19.17 -3.31 11.73
C ALA A 108 -20.37 -4.09 11.21
N MET A 109 -21.56 -3.51 11.31
CA MET A 109 -22.78 -4.05 10.73
C MET A 109 -23.03 -3.44 9.35
N LEU A 110 -23.34 -4.27 8.37
CA LEU A 110 -23.73 -3.81 7.04
C LEU A 110 -25.13 -3.18 7.09
N LEU A 111 -25.27 -1.94 6.63
CA LEU A 111 -26.56 -1.25 6.56
C LEU A 111 -27.14 -1.28 5.14
N ALA A 112 -26.30 -1.02 4.14
CA ALA A 112 -26.71 -1.02 2.74
C ALA A 112 -25.52 -1.21 1.82
N SER A 113 -25.74 -1.83 0.66
CA SER A 113 -24.80 -1.87 -0.45
C SER A 113 -25.29 -0.94 -1.55
N ASN A 114 -24.46 0.04 -1.94
CA ASN A 114 -24.72 0.87 -3.11
C ASN A 114 -23.81 0.40 -4.24
N THR A 115 -24.40 -0.30 -5.21
CA THR A 115 -23.73 -0.74 -6.44
C THR A 115 -24.05 0.24 -7.56
N SER A 116 -23.42 1.42 -7.52
CA SER A 116 -23.42 2.31 -8.68
C SER A 116 -22.32 1.88 -9.66
N SER A 117 -22.58 2.00 -10.95
CA SER A 117 -21.99 1.27 -12.11
C SER A 117 -20.46 1.21 -12.26
N ALA A 118 -19.67 1.82 -11.37
CA ALA A 118 -18.20 1.73 -11.38
C ALA A 118 -17.57 1.43 -10.02
N LYS A 119 -18.28 1.58 -8.89
CA LYS A 119 -17.71 1.39 -7.55
C LYS A 119 -18.76 0.83 -6.60
N ILE A 120 -18.42 -0.31 -5.99
CA ILE A 120 -19.22 -0.86 -4.90
C ILE A 120 -18.86 -0.10 -3.63
N ALA A 121 -19.85 0.57 -3.04
CA ALA A 121 -19.72 1.22 -1.75
C ALA A 121 -20.65 0.53 -0.75
N TYR A 122 -20.12 0.20 0.43
CA TYR A 122 -20.91 -0.36 1.52
C TYR A 122 -21.09 0.70 2.59
N LYS A 123 -22.34 0.91 3.00
CA LYS A 123 -22.67 1.71 4.17
C LYS A 123 -22.68 0.78 5.38
N VAL A 124 -21.85 1.07 6.36
CA VAL A 124 -21.60 0.20 7.51
C VAL A 124 -21.70 1.00 8.81
N LEU A 125 -22.18 0.37 9.87
CA LEU A 125 -22.21 0.92 11.22
C LEU A 125 -21.10 0.26 12.03
N ILE A 126 -20.14 1.03 12.52
CA ILE A 126 -19.05 0.51 13.36
C ILE A 126 -19.61 0.22 14.75
N LEU A 127 -19.37 -0.99 15.25
CA LEU A 127 -19.88 -1.47 16.53
C LEU A 127 -18.86 -1.34 17.67
N THR A 128 -17.57 -1.20 17.32
CA THR A 128 -16.48 -1.02 18.28
C THR A 128 -16.18 0.46 18.46
N ASP A 129 -16.35 0.93 19.69
CA ASP A 129 -15.91 2.27 20.09
C ASP A 129 -14.38 2.35 20.10
N ASP A 130 -13.84 3.56 19.98
CA ASP A 130 -12.43 3.84 20.24
C ASP A 130 -12.19 3.79 21.75
N ARG A 131 -12.33 2.60 22.33
CA ARG A 131 -11.63 2.32 23.57
C ARG A 131 -10.17 2.24 23.19
N ASP A 132 -9.40 3.25 23.57
CA ASP A 132 -7.96 3.15 23.71
C ASP A 132 -7.66 1.80 24.37
N ASP A 133 -7.15 0.84 23.58
CA ASP A 133 -6.47 -0.35 24.11
C ASP A 133 -5.09 0.04 24.68
N GLY A 134 -5.05 1.18 25.37
CA GLY A 134 -3.96 1.67 26.22
C GLY A 134 -4.16 1.23 27.66
N GLY A 135 -4.33 -0.07 27.91
CA GLY A 135 -4.18 -0.61 29.27
C GLY A 135 -5.10 -1.77 29.63
N ALA A 136 -4.67 -3.00 29.36
CA ALA A 136 -4.96 -4.15 30.21
C ALA A 136 -3.95 -5.29 29.96
N ASN A 137 -2.66 -4.97 30.11
CA ASN A 137 -1.71 -5.99 30.56
C ASN A 137 -1.96 -6.18 32.07
N GLN A 138 -3.04 -6.90 32.41
CA GLN A 138 -3.17 -7.50 33.75
C GLN A 138 -2.81 -8.95 33.60
N GLY A 139 -1.66 -9.30 34.17
CA GLY A 139 -1.16 -10.66 34.24
C GLY A 139 -2.22 -11.60 34.81
N CYS A 140 -2.28 -12.78 34.22
CA CYS A 140 -2.92 -13.92 34.84
C CYS A 140 -2.06 -15.13 34.52
N CYS A 141 -1.35 -15.57 35.58
CA CYS A 141 -0.71 -16.86 35.85
C CYS A 141 0.07 -17.54 34.72
#